data_AF-A0A7S2IFZ2-F1
#
_entry.id   AF-A0A7S2IFZ2-F1
#
_cell.length_a   1.000
_cell.length_b   1.000
_cell.length_c   1.000
_cell.angle_alpha   90.00
_cell.angle_beta   90.00
_cell.angle_gamma   90.00
#
_symmetry.space_group_name_H-M   'P 1'
#
loop_
_entity.id
_entity.type
_entity.pdbx_description
1 polymer ?
#
loop_
_entity_poly.entity_id
_entity_poly.type
_entity_poly.pdbx_seq_one_letter_code
_entity_poly.pdbx_strand_id
1 'polypeptide(L)'
;KEDKRGGCLGRGTATTTLRVCETRFMSLLALTAMHDIMKISAFAPTVQPEHAPYHGYEAGATIGDHDHALSYLMDHYPEVLPSFRDLAPEERRAIQFTQCRLSF
;
A
#
# COMPACT_ATOMS: atom_id res chain seq x y z
N LYS A 1 -50.44 22.56 -13.55
CA LYS A 1 -51.64 21.83 -13.10
C LYS A 1 -51.11 20.54 -12.47
N GLU A 2 -51.35 20.40 -11.17
CA GLU A 2 -50.86 19.32 -10.30
C GLU A 2 -51.12 17.93 -10.87
N ASP A 3 -50.23 16.98 -10.57
CA ASP A 3 -50.65 15.60 -10.36
C ASP A 3 -50.06 15.05 -9.05
N LYS A 4 -50.94 14.44 -8.27
CA LYS A 4 -50.77 14.03 -6.87
C LYS A 4 -50.60 12.50 -6.81
N ARG A 5 -49.56 12.09 -6.10
CA ARG A 5 -49.45 10.89 -5.23
C ARG A 5 -50.16 9.61 -5.71
N GLY A 6 -49.35 8.67 -6.22
CA GLY A 6 -49.59 7.23 -6.10
C GLY A 6 -48.42 6.61 -5.34
N GLY A 7 -48.66 6.05 -4.16
CA GLY A 7 -47.63 5.48 -3.30
C GLY A 7 -47.11 4.13 -3.77
N CYS A 8 -45.85 3.86 -3.45
CA CYS A 8 -45.39 2.52 -3.08
C CYS A 8 -44.14 2.67 -2.21
N LEU A 9 -44.30 2.44 -0.90
CA LEU A 9 -43.19 2.16 0.01
C LEU A 9 -42.66 0.76 -0.32
N GLY A 10 -41.93 0.66 -1.43
CA GLY A 10 -41.05 -0.47 -1.68
C GLY A 10 -39.84 -0.30 -0.77
N ARG A 11 -39.75 -1.13 0.28
CA ARG A 11 -38.56 -1.26 1.12
C ARG A 11 -37.44 -1.83 0.25
N GLY A 12 -36.78 -0.96 -0.51
CA GLY A 12 -35.63 -1.31 -1.32
C GLY A 12 -34.48 -1.66 -0.40
N THR A 13 -34.14 -2.95 -0.32
CA THR A 13 -32.82 -3.37 0.10
C THR A 13 -31.83 -2.71 -0.84
N ALA A 14 -31.18 -1.64 -0.39
CA ALA A 14 -30.09 -1.04 -1.13
C ALA A 14 -28.97 -2.09 -1.21
N THR A 15 -28.90 -2.83 -2.31
CA THR A 15 -27.77 -3.67 -2.64
C THR A 15 -26.61 -2.73 -2.92
N THR A 16 -25.79 -2.49 -1.90
CA THR A 16 -24.54 -1.75 -2.05
C THR A 16 -23.65 -2.51 -3.03
N THR A 17 -23.56 -2.03 -4.27
CA THR A 17 -22.57 -2.52 -5.24
C THR A 17 -21.18 -2.12 -4.77
N LEU A 18 -20.45 -3.07 -4.20
CA LEU A 18 -19.02 -2.95 -3.92
C LEU A 18 -18.28 -2.94 -5.27
N ARG A 19 -17.47 -1.90 -5.52
CA ARG A 19 -16.56 -1.83 -6.65
C ARG A 19 -15.13 -1.98 -6.15
N VAL A 20 -14.39 -2.90 -6.74
CA VAL A 20 -12.96 -3.11 -6.46
C VAL A 20 -12.15 -2.15 -7.33
N CYS A 21 -11.21 -1.43 -6.71
CA CYS A 21 -10.20 -0.68 -7.46
C CYS A 21 -9.06 -1.64 -7.81
N GLU A 22 -9.13 -2.23 -9.00
CA GLU A 22 -8.24 -3.31 -9.45
C GLU A 22 -6.75 -2.93 -9.34
N THR A 23 -6.38 -1.72 -9.74
CA THR A 23 -4.99 -1.23 -9.70
C THR A 23 -4.44 -1.16 -8.27
N ARG A 24 -5.23 -0.60 -7.34
CA ARG A 24 -4.86 -0.52 -5.93
C ARG A 24 -4.82 -1.88 -5.26
N PHE A 25 -5.78 -2.74 -5.60
CA PHE A 25 -5.83 -4.10 -5.07
C PHE A 25 -4.60 -4.92 -5.48
N MET A 26 -4.23 -4.87 -6.77
CA MET A 26 -3.01 -5.54 -7.27
C MET A 26 -1.74 -5.00 -6.61
N SER A 27 -1.67 -3.70 -6.37
CA SER A 27 -0.53 -3.08 -5.70
C SER A 27 -0.43 -3.49 -4.23
N LEU A 28 -1.57 -3.55 -3.53
CA LEU A 28 -1.63 -4.06 -2.16
C LEU A 28 -1.20 -5.52 -2.09
N LEU A 29 -1.64 -6.37 -3.02
CA LEU A 29 -1.22 -7.77 -3.08
C LEU A 29 0.30 -7.92 -3.32
N ALA A 30 0.85 -7.17 -4.26
CA ALA A 30 2.28 -7.17 -4.54
C ALA A 30 3.09 -6.71 -3.31
N LEU A 31 2.60 -5.68 -2.61
CA LEU A 31 3.23 -5.18 -1.40
C LEU A 31 3.13 -6.16 -0.24
N THR A 32 2.01 -6.85 -0.04
CA THR A 32 1.89 -7.90 0.97
C THR A 32 2.85 -9.06 0.69
N ALA A 33 2.98 -9.48 -0.56
CA ALA A 33 3.95 -10.51 -0.94
C ALA A 33 5.39 -10.06 -0.63
N MET A 34 5.73 -8.82 -0.96
CA MET A 34 7.07 -8.27 -0.73
C MET A 34 7.36 -8.03 0.74
N HIS A 35 6.39 -7.53 1.51
CA HIS A 35 6.42 -7.45 2.97
C HIS A 35 6.76 -8.82 3.58
N ASP A 36 6.09 -9.89 3.15
CA ASP A 36 6.35 -11.23 3.67
C ASP A 36 7.72 -11.78 3.23
N ILE A 37 8.20 -11.45 2.03
CA ILE A 37 9.57 -11.76 1.61
C ILE A 37 10.59 -11.06 2.51
N MET A 38 10.34 -9.82 2.94
CA MET A 38 11.23 -9.09 3.84
C MET A 38 11.34 -9.70 5.24
N LYS A 39 10.44 -10.61 5.64
CA LYS A 39 10.60 -11.39 6.88
C LYS A 39 11.72 -12.43 6.79
N ILE A 40 12.15 -12.78 5.57
CA ILE A 40 13.29 -13.67 5.35
C ILE A 40 14.55 -12.80 5.42
N SER A 41 15.31 -12.95 6.51
CA SER A 41 16.50 -12.12 6.79
C SER A 41 17.55 -12.11 5.68
N ALA A 42 17.62 -13.15 4.84
CA ALA A 42 18.51 -13.20 3.68
C ALA A 42 18.14 -12.19 2.58
N PHE A 43 16.90 -11.72 2.53
CA PHE A 43 16.40 -10.72 1.58
C PHE A 43 16.25 -9.32 2.19
N ALA A 44 16.56 -9.16 3.48
CA ALA A 44 16.50 -7.87 4.15
C ALA A 44 17.52 -6.88 3.52
N PRO A 45 17.10 -5.66 3.14
CA PRO A 45 17.98 -4.71 2.50
C PRO A 45 19.02 -4.16 3.48
N THR A 46 20.18 -3.80 2.94
CA THR A 46 21.20 -3.03 3.65
C THR A 46 21.13 -1.58 3.24
N VAL A 47 21.29 -0.66 4.19
CA VAL A 47 21.33 0.78 3.90
C VAL A 47 22.56 1.09 3.06
N GLN A 48 22.35 1.53 1.83
CA GLN A 48 23.42 2.04 0.97
C GLN A 48 23.98 3.36 1.51
N PRO A 49 25.28 3.66 1.31
CA PRO A 49 25.90 4.89 1.78
C PRO A 49 25.18 6.18 1.36
N GLU A 50 24.58 6.19 0.17
CA GLU A 50 23.87 7.34 -0.39
C GLU A 50 22.51 7.59 0.27
N HIS A 51 21.97 6.59 0.96
CA HIS A 51 20.68 6.64 1.66
C HIS A 51 20.84 6.76 3.17
N ALA A 52 22.08 6.81 3.67
CA ALA A 52 22.37 6.92 5.09
C ALA A 52 22.30 8.37 5.60
N PRO A 53 21.81 8.61 6.82
CA PRO A 53 21.13 7.65 7.70
C PRO A 53 19.67 7.44 7.26
N TYR A 54 19.16 6.21 7.36
CA TYR A 54 17.76 5.89 7.05
C TYR A 54 17.04 5.42 8.30
N HIS A 55 16.07 6.17 8.83
CA HIS A 55 15.27 5.79 10.01
C HIS A 55 16.09 5.27 11.22
N GLY A 56 17.28 5.84 11.45
CA GLY A 56 18.19 5.44 12.54
C GLY A 56 19.16 4.30 12.20
N TYR A 57 19.15 3.81 10.96
CA TYR A 57 20.11 2.84 10.43
C TYR A 57 21.27 3.56 9.73
N GLU A 58 22.49 3.17 10.07
CA GLU A 58 23.72 3.65 9.46
C GLU A 58 24.03 2.95 8.12
N ALA A 59 24.92 3.53 7.32
CA ALA A 59 25.40 2.90 6.10
C ALA A 59 25.96 1.48 6.37
N GLY A 60 25.54 0.51 5.57
CA GLY A 60 25.90 -0.90 5.71
C GLY A 60 25.09 -1.67 6.74
N ALA A 61 24.21 -1.04 7.53
CA ALA A 61 23.33 -1.74 8.45
C ALA A 61 22.22 -2.48 7.69
N THR A 62 21.97 -3.74 8.07
CA THR A 62 20.80 -4.50 7.59
C THR A 62 19.54 -4.02 8.30
N ILE A 63 18.50 -3.71 7.52
CA ILE A 63 17.20 -3.34 8.06
C ILE A 63 16.44 -4.62 8.43
N GLY A 64 16.54 -5.04 9.69
CA GLY A 64 15.88 -6.26 10.18
C GLY A 64 14.38 -6.11 10.45
N ASP A 65 13.90 -4.88 10.57
CA ASP A 65 12.47 -4.57 10.67
C ASP A 65 11.85 -4.59 9.27
N HIS A 66 10.88 -5.47 9.05
CA HIS A 66 10.29 -5.69 7.73
C HIS A 66 9.43 -4.51 7.24
N ASP A 67 8.83 -3.73 8.15
CA ASP A 67 8.08 -2.52 7.80
C ASP A 67 9.04 -1.44 7.29
N HIS A 68 10.18 -1.27 7.98
CA HIS A 68 11.23 -0.35 7.55
C HIS A 68 11.92 -0.84 6.26
N ALA A 69 12.11 -2.15 6.09
CA ALA A 69 12.72 -2.73 4.90
C ALA A 69 11.84 -2.50 3.66
N LEU A 70 10.53 -2.70 3.78
CA LEU A 70 9.60 -2.41 2.69
C LEU A 70 9.55 -0.90 2.40
N SER A 71 9.52 -0.06 3.44
CA SER A 71 9.56 1.39 3.27
C SER A 71 10.81 1.82 2.50
N TYR A 72 11.97 1.24 2.84
CA TYR A 72 13.24 1.51 2.16
C TYR A 72 13.20 1.17 0.67
N LEU A 73 12.60 0.03 0.31
CA LEU A 73 12.38 -0.36 -1.09
C LEU A 73 11.43 0.60 -1.81
N MET A 74 10.34 1.00 -1.16
CA MET A 74 9.36 1.92 -1.77
C MET A 74 9.93 3.32 -1.99
N ASP A 75 10.81 3.78 -1.09
CA ASP A 75 11.42 5.11 -1.14
C ASP A 75 12.57 5.19 -2.16
N HIS A 76 13.43 4.17 -2.19
CA HIS A 76 14.69 4.19 -2.94
C HIS A 76 14.71 3.33 -4.20
N TYR A 77 13.87 2.29 -4.26
CA TYR A 77 13.86 1.32 -5.35
C TYR A 77 12.43 1.00 -5.85
N PRO A 78 11.57 2.00 -6.13
CA PRO A 78 10.19 1.74 -6.54
C PRO A 78 10.09 0.89 -7.82
N GLU A 79 11.14 0.85 -8.65
CA GLU A 79 11.23 0.03 -9.86
C GLU A 79 11.20 -1.48 -9.59
N VAL A 80 11.58 -1.95 -8.39
CA VAL A 80 11.44 -3.36 -8.02
C VAL A 80 9.99 -3.74 -7.74
N LEU A 81 9.12 -2.74 -7.62
CA LEU A 81 7.68 -2.87 -7.41
C LEU A 81 6.91 -2.20 -8.57
N PRO A 82 6.91 -2.74 -9.79
CA PRO A 82 6.28 -2.11 -10.95
C PRO A 82 4.82 -1.72 -10.69
N SER A 83 4.05 -2.61 -10.04
CA SER A 83 2.67 -2.36 -9.65
C SER A 83 2.51 -1.13 -8.74
N PHE A 84 3.48 -0.86 -7.86
CA PHE A 84 3.48 0.33 -6.99
C PHE A 84 3.96 1.58 -7.73
N ARG A 85 5.02 1.46 -8.55
CA ARG A 85 5.59 2.57 -9.31
C ARG A 85 4.56 3.24 -10.22
N ASP A 86 3.77 2.42 -10.91
CA ASP A 86 2.83 2.85 -11.96
C ASP A 86 1.55 3.48 -11.39
N LEU A 87 1.37 3.47 -10.07
CA LEU A 87 0.26 4.16 -9.43
C LEU A 87 0.40 5.67 -9.48
N ALA A 88 -0.74 6.35 -9.50
CA ALA A 88 -0.80 7.79 -9.33
C ALA A 88 -0.18 8.20 -7.97
N PRO A 89 0.46 9.37 -7.85
CA PRO A 89 1.11 9.81 -6.62
C PRO A 89 0.19 9.79 -5.38
N GLU A 90 -1.09 10.10 -5.56
CA GLU A 90 -2.09 10.07 -4.49
C GLU A 90 -2.36 8.64 -3.98
N GLU A 91 -2.39 7.67 -4.90
CA GLU A 91 -2.60 6.26 -4.55
C GLU A 91 -1.34 5.65 -3.91
N ARG A 92 -0.15 6.05 -4.37
CA ARG A 92 1.12 5.67 -3.72
C ARG A 92 1.16 6.16 -2.28
N ARG A 93 0.76 7.42 -2.02
CA ARG A 93 0.68 7.97 -0.66
C ARG A 93 -0.32 7.21 0.21
N ALA A 94 -1.50 6.88 -0.34
CA ALA A 94 -2.49 6.10 0.39
C ALA A 94 -1.93 4.72 0.78
N ILE A 95 -1.21 4.08 -0.13
CA ILE A 95 -0.58 2.79 0.10
C ILE A 95 0.57 2.86 1.11
N GLN A 96 1.49 3.83 0.96
CA GLN A 96 2.54 4.11 1.93
C GLN A 96 1.96 4.31 3.33
N PHE A 97 0.88 5.10 3.44
CA PHE A 97 0.19 5.28 4.71
C PHE A 97 -0.37 3.97 5.27
N THR A 98 -1.00 3.14 4.42
CA THR A 98 -1.60 1.87 4.88
C THR A 98 -0.56 0.82 5.24
N GLN A 99 0.59 0.76 4.58
CA GLN A 99 1.60 -0.29 4.78
C GLN A 99 2.60 0.08 5.87
N CYS A 100 3.04 1.34 5.93
CA CYS A 100 4.00 1.81 6.95
C CYS A 100 3.38 2.04 8.35
N ARG A 101 2.07 1.79 8.53
CA ARG A 101 1.35 1.88 9.82
C ARG A 101 0.67 0.57 10.23
N LEU A 102 1.02 -0.58 9.62
CA LEU A 102 0.50 -1.88 10.03
C LEU A 102 1.10 -2.39 11.36
N SER A 103 2.11 -1.72 11.88
CA SER A 103 2.64 -1.88 13.23
C SER A 103 1.80 -1.10 14.26
N PHE A 104 0.65 -1.68 14.65
CA PHE A 104 -0.06 -1.36 15.90
C PHE A 104 -0.10 -2.59 16.81
#